data_AF-A0A932F062-F1
#
_entry.id   AF-A0A932F062-F1
#
_cell.length_a   1.000
_cell.length_b   1.000
_cell.length_c   1.000
_cell.angle_alpha   90.00
_cell.angle_beta   90.00
_cell.angle_gamma   90.00
#
_symmetry.space_group_name_H-M   'P 1'
#
loop_
_entity.id
_entity.type
_entity.pdbx_description
1 polymer ?
#
loop_
_entity_poly.entity_id
_entity_poly.type
_entity_poly.pdbx_seq_one_letter_code
_entity_poly.pdbx_strand_id
1 'polypeptide(L)'
;METTRFDASELLDTPARRAAYLSAAFETGDPEEIRDALGIVARARGLADVAREANLSRTSLYKTLGGNGNPEFGTVVRVLASLGIRLMATPTVQPRKSTHRTYTAKSTAAHKPHTRKKLEPAHA
;
A
#
# COMPACT_ATOMS: atom_id res chain seq x y z
N MET A 1 34.76 -5.09 -22.41
CA MET A 1 34.05 -4.89 -21.13
C MET A 1 33.50 -6.25 -20.74
N GLU A 2 34.01 -6.87 -19.69
CA GLU A 2 33.41 -8.09 -19.12
C GLU A 2 32.21 -7.67 -18.27
N THR A 3 31.04 -8.23 -18.55
CA THR A 3 29.83 -8.00 -17.76
C THR A 3 29.61 -9.21 -16.87
N THR A 4 29.69 -9.05 -15.56
CA THR A 4 29.28 -10.09 -14.61
C THR A 4 27.75 -10.18 -14.55
N ARG A 5 27.23 -11.37 -14.23
CA ARG A 5 25.80 -11.59 -14.04
C ARG A 5 25.35 -10.83 -12.79
N PHE A 6 24.41 -9.90 -12.94
CA PHE A 6 23.84 -9.14 -11.83
C PHE A 6 23.06 -10.06 -10.88
N ASP A 7 23.37 -10.03 -9.58
CA ASP A 7 22.57 -10.64 -8.51
C ASP A 7 22.14 -9.56 -7.50
N ALA A 8 20.85 -9.24 -7.48
CA ALA A 8 20.28 -8.24 -6.57
C ALA A 8 20.53 -8.56 -5.08
N SER A 9 20.74 -9.84 -4.72
CA SER A 9 20.96 -10.22 -3.32
C SER A 9 22.25 -9.65 -2.72
N GLU A 10 23.27 -9.38 -3.56
CA GLU A 10 24.53 -8.77 -3.13
C GLU A 10 24.36 -7.33 -2.63
N LEU A 11 23.28 -6.65 -3.03
CA LEU A 11 22.98 -5.28 -2.63
C LEU A 11 22.06 -5.17 -1.40
N LEU A 12 21.65 -6.30 -0.81
CA LEU A 12 20.64 -6.38 0.27
C LEU A 12 21.24 -6.74 1.64
N ASP A 13 22.44 -6.24 1.89
CA ASP A 13 23.25 -6.40 3.10
C ASP A 13 22.61 -5.80 4.37
N THR A 14 21.86 -4.70 4.25
CA THR A 14 21.25 -4.00 5.40
C THR A 14 19.75 -4.31 5.58
N PRO A 15 19.24 -4.28 6.82
CA PRO A 15 17.80 -4.43 7.08
C PRO A 15 16.93 -3.43 6.31
N ALA A 16 17.37 -2.17 6.21
CA ALA A 16 16.64 -1.11 5.51
C ALA A 16 16.51 -1.40 4.01
N ARG A 17 17.58 -1.87 3.35
CA ARG A 17 17.55 -2.23 1.93
C ARG A 17 16.62 -3.42 1.66
N ARG A 18 16.67 -4.44 2.52
CA ARG A 18 15.75 -5.60 2.44
C ARG A 18 14.29 -5.18 2.58
N ALA A 19 13.99 -4.31 3.54
CA ALA A 19 12.64 -3.79 3.74
C ALA A 19 12.16 -2.98 2.53
N ALA A 20 12.97 -2.04 2.04
CA ALA A 20 12.63 -1.24 0.86
C ALA A 20 12.40 -2.11 -0.39
N TYR A 21 13.24 -3.12 -0.60
CA TYR A 21 13.10 -4.05 -1.72
C TYR A 21 11.79 -4.84 -1.65
N LEU A 22 11.44 -5.39 -0.48
CA LEU A 22 10.15 -6.08 -0.33
C LEU A 22 8.97 -5.14 -0.43
N SER A 23 9.05 -3.92 0.11
CA SER A 23 8.00 -2.92 -0.02
C SER A 23 7.70 -2.62 -1.50
N ALA A 24 8.73 -2.41 -2.32
CA ALA A 24 8.56 -2.21 -3.75
C ALA A 24 7.89 -3.42 -4.44
N ALA A 25 8.28 -4.65 -4.07
CA ALA A 25 7.61 -5.85 -4.59
C ALA A 25 6.14 -5.95 -4.14
N PHE A 26 5.81 -5.58 -2.90
CA PHE A 26 4.42 -5.57 -2.43
C PHE A 26 3.56 -4.50 -3.12
N GLU A 27 4.16 -3.39 -3.56
CA GLU A 27 3.47 -2.34 -4.30
C GLU A 27 3.02 -2.78 -5.69
N THR A 28 3.66 -3.76 -6.31
CA THR A 28 3.27 -4.26 -7.64
C THR A 28 1.98 -5.07 -7.59
N GLY A 29 1.68 -5.69 -6.43
CA GLY A 29 0.52 -6.55 -6.25
C GLY A 29 0.63 -7.90 -6.99
N ASP A 30 1.78 -8.20 -7.60
CA ASP A 30 2.02 -9.45 -8.31
C ASP A 30 2.57 -10.53 -7.34
N PRO A 31 1.84 -11.64 -7.13
CA PRO A 31 2.30 -12.72 -6.25
C PRO A 31 3.62 -13.36 -6.66
N GLU A 32 3.93 -13.44 -7.97
CA GLU A 32 5.16 -14.03 -8.47
C GLU A 32 6.37 -13.13 -8.16
N GLU A 33 6.24 -11.83 -8.39
CA GLU A 33 7.29 -10.86 -8.04
C GLU A 33 7.54 -10.82 -6.53
N ILE A 34 6.47 -10.84 -5.72
CA ILE A 34 6.57 -10.88 -4.26
C ILE A 34 7.29 -12.15 -3.79
N ARG A 35 6.93 -13.32 -4.35
CA ARG A 35 7.60 -14.59 -4.05
C ARG A 35 9.08 -14.53 -4.40
N ASP A 36 9.41 -14.08 -5.59
CA ASP A 36 10.79 -14.02 -6.07
C ASP A 36 11.61 -13.06 -5.21
N ALA A 37 11.03 -11.92 -4.83
CA ALA A 37 11.65 -10.96 -3.93
C ALA A 37 11.92 -11.54 -2.53
N LEU A 38 10.97 -12.30 -1.97
CA LEU A 38 11.18 -13.04 -0.71
C LEU A 38 12.36 -14.01 -0.84
N GLY A 39 12.46 -14.72 -1.97
CA GLY A 39 13.58 -15.62 -2.25
C GLY A 39 14.93 -14.90 -2.31
N ILE A 40 15.01 -13.77 -3.02
CA ILE A 40 16.22 -12.94 -3.13
C ILE A 40 16.66 -12.42 -1.76
N VAL A 41 15.73 -11.86 -0.99
CA VAL A 41 16.01 -11.29 0.34
C VAL A 41 16.41 -12.39 1.34
N ALA A 42 15.78 -13.57 1.26
CA ALA A 42 16.15 -14.72 2.08
C ALA A 42 17.56 -15.24 1.77
N ARG A 43 17.97 -15.22 0.49
CA ARG A 43 19.36 -15.54 0.10
C ARG A 43 20.33 -14.51 0.65
N ALA A 44 20.04 -13.21 0.52
CA ALA A 44 20.89 -12.13 1.02
C ALA A 44 21.10 -12.20 2.55
N ARG A 45 20.07 -12.59 3.30
CA ARG A 45 20.14 -12.72 4.77
C ARG A 45 20.88 -13.98 5.25
N GLY A 46 20.94 -15.01 4.41
CA GLY A 46 21.40 -16.35 4.78
C GLY A 46 20.23 -17.33 4.86
N LEU A 47 20.06 -18.15 3.82
CA LEU A 47 18.88 -19.01 3.67
C LEU A 47 18.74 -20.07 4.78
N ALA A 48 19.87 -20.55 5.30
CA ALA A 48 19.89 -21.53 6.39
C ALA A 48 19.27 -20.97 7.68
N ASP A 49 19.56 -19.72 8.01
CA ASP A 49 19.04 -19.05 9.19
C ASP A 49 17.56 -18.74 9.03
N VAL A 50 17.16 -18.24 7.85
CA VAL A 50 15.76 -17.99 7.50
C VAL A 50 14.93 -19.25 7.63
N ALA A 51 15.39 -20.39 7.08
CA ALA A 51 14.68 -21.66 7.18
C ALA A 51 14.49 -22.09 8.64
N ARG A 52 15.56 -22.01 9.44
CA ARG A 52 15.54 -22.35 10.87
C ARG A 52 14.55 -21.48 11.64
N GLU A 53 14.59 -20.16 11.44
CA GLU A 53 13.76 -19.19 12.16
C GLU A 53 12.29 -19.23 11.71
N ALA A 54 12.03 -19.50 10.42
CA ALA A 54 10.68 -19.67 9.90
C ALA A 54 10.06 -21.06 10.22
N ASN A 55 10.83 -21.95 10.87
CA ASN A 55 10.46 -23.34 11.13
C ASN A 55 10.07 -24.08 9.83
N LEU A 56 10.98 -24.03 8.85
CA LEU A 56 10.86 -24.68 7.55
C LEU A 56 12.14 -25.48 7.27
N SER A 57 12.01 -26.59 6.53
CA SER A 57 13.20 -27.22 5.96
C SER A 57 13.77 -26.35 4.85
N ARG A 58 15.09 -26.39 4.63
CA ARG A 58 15.73 -25.67 3.52
C ARG A 58 15.11 -26.07 2.17
N THR A 59 14.84 -27.36 1.98
CA THR A 59 14.17 -27.90 0.78
C THR A 59 12.77 -27.33 0.61
N SER A 60 11.98 -27.26 1.68
CA SER A 60 10.66 -26.64 1.63
C SER A 60 10.77 -25.16 1.27
N LEU A 61 11.68 -24.42 1.91
CA LEU A 61 11.87 -23.00 1.64
C LEU A 61 12.26 -22.75 0.17
N TYR A 62 13.17 -23.56 -0.40
CA TYR A 62 13.54 -23.49 -1.82
C TYR A 62 12.37 -23.78 -2.75
N LYS A 63 11.60 -24.84 -2.48
CA LYS A 63 10.45 -25.19 -3.32
C LYS A 63 9.37 -24.11 -3.26
N THR A 64 9.18 -23.53 -2.08
CA THR A 64 8.14 -22.55 -1.81
C THR A 64 8.48 -21.15 -2.34
N LEU A 65 9.74 -20.72 -2.27
CA LEU A 65 10.18 -19.40 -2.75
C LEU A 65 10.91 -19.43 -4.11
N GLY A 66 11.07 -20.60 -4.72
CA GLY A 66 11.63 -20.75 -6.07
C GLY A 66 10.63 -20.41 -7.17
N GLY A 67 11.08 -20.37 -8.42
CA GLY A 67 10.34 -19.78 -9.55
C GLY A 67 8.94 -20.35 -9.88
N ASN A 68 8.58 -21.53 -9.37
CA ASN A 68 7.24 -22.11 -9.51
C ASN A 68 6.55 -22.36 -8.16
N GLY A 69 7.08 -21.78 -7.08
CA GLY A 69 6.50 -21.89 -5.75
C GLY A 69 5.19 -21.12 -5.62
N ASN A 70 4.33 -21.57 -4.72
CA ASN A 70 3.15 -20.83 -4.29
C ASN A 70 3.07 -20.88 -2.76
N PRO A 71 3.73 -19.94 -2.05
CA PRO A 71 3.72 -19.93 -0.59
C PRO A 71 2.33 -19.63 -0.06
N GLU A 72 1.83 -20.49 0.83
CA GLU A 72 0.67 -20.13 1.64
C GLU A 72 0.97 -18.87 2.46
N PHE A 73 -0.06 -18.05 2.72
CA PHE A 73 0.09 -16.79 3.44
C PHE A 73 0.77 -16.96 4.82
N GLY A 74 0.45 -18.03 5.56
CA GLY A 74 1.11 -18.32 6.84
C GLY A 74 2.61 -18.60 6.72
N THR A 75 3.06 -19.12 5.56
CA THR A 75 4.49 -19.29 5.26
C THR A 75 5.14 -17.94 4.95
N VAL A 76 4.48 -17.08 4.17
CA VAL A 76 4.95 -15.72 3.89
C VAL A 76 5.17 -14.94 5.19
N VAL A 77 4.19 -14.96 6.10
CA VAL A 77 4.28 -14.26 7.40
C VAL A 77 5.47 -14.74 8.24
N ARG A 78 5.71 -16.06 8.31
CA ARG A 78 6.86 -16.63 9.05
C ARG A 78 8.19 -16.25 8.42
N VAL A 79 8.29 -16.27 7.10
CA VAL A 79 9.50 -15.84 6.38
C VAL A 79 9.77 -14.36 6.64
N LEU A 80 8.77 -13.48 6.53
CA LEU A 80 8.94 -12.05 6.83
C LEU A 80 9.40 -11.81 8.27
N ALA A 81 8.83 -12.52 9.24
CA ALA A 81 9.25 -12.46 10.63
C ALA A 81 10.72 -12.87 10.81
N SER A 82 11.17 -13.96 10.19
CA SER A 82 12.59 -14.37 10.21
C SER A 82 13.54 -13.38 9.54
N LEU A 83 13.04 -12.55 8.62
CA LEU A 83 13.81 -11.48 7.99
C LEU A 83 13.84 -10.20 8.84
N GLY A 84 13.10 -10.15 9.96
CA GLY A 84 12.92 -8.95 10.78
C GLY A 84 12.01 -7.91 10.12
N ILE A 85 11.11 -8.34 9.23
CA ILE A 85 10.24 -7.46 8.44
C ILE A 85 8.79 -7.56 8.93
N ARG A 86 8.13 -6.41 9.01
CA ARG A 86 6.72 -6.28 9.40
C ARG A 86 5.91 -5.80 8.21
N LEU A 87 4.78 -6.46 7.93
CA LEU A 87 3.77 -5.97 6.99
C LEU A 87 2.88 -4.92 7.65
N MET A 88 2.56 -3.87 6.89
CA MET A 88 1.66 -2.81 7.32
C MET A 88 0.61 -2.57 6.24
N ALA A 89 -0.66 -2.49 6.65
CA ALA A 89 -1.74 -2.09 5.76
C ALA A 89 -1.83 -0.56 5.72
N THR A 90 -1.84 0.00 4.51
CA THR A 90 -2.00 1.44 4.27
C THR A 90 -3.24 1.67 3.38
N PRO A 91 -3.98 2.77 3.56
CA PRO A 91 -5.12 3.05 2.71
C PRO A 91 -4.65 3.33 1.27
N THR A 92 -5.35 2.76 0.27
CA THR A 92 -5.03 2.92 -1.16
C THR A 92 -5.54 4.24 -1.74
N VAL A 93 -5.74 5.28 -0.91
CA VAL A 93 -6.56 6.49 -1.17
C VAL A 93 -6.53 6.89 -2.64
N GLN A 94 -7.57 6.52 -3.38
CA GLN A 94 -7.86 7.20 -4.62
C GLN A 94 -8.52 8.52 -4.20
N PRO A 95 -7.94 9.70 -4.47
CA PRO A 95 -8.65 10.94 -4.23
C PRO A 95 -9.95 10.87 -5.03
N ARG A 96 -11.09 10.82 -4.31
CA ARG A 96 -12.41 10.94 -4.94
C ARG A 96 -12.36 12.23 -5.73
N LYS A 97 -12.49 12.15 -7.06
CA LYS A 97 -12.71 13.34 -7.88
C LYS A 97 -13.90 14.07 -7.28
N SER A 98 -13.63 15.19 -6.62
CA SER A 98 -14.64 16.12 -6.16
C SER A 98 -15.38 16.59 -7.41
N THR A 99 -16.48 15.94 -7.75
CA THR A 99 -17.47 16.51 -8.65
C THR A 99 -18.00 17.73 -7.93
N HIS A 100 -17.46 18.88 -8.32
CA HIS A 100 -17.94 20.19 -7.93
C HIS A 100 -19.37 20.32 -8.47
N ARG A 101 -20.34 19.77 -7.73
CA ARG A 101 -21.75 20.02 -7.98
C ARG A 101 -22.04 21.37 -7.36
N THR A 102 -21.70 22.43 -8.11
CA THR A 102 -22.11 23.79 -7.80
C THR A 102 -23.62 23.79 -7.67
N TYR A 103 -24.10 23.87 -6.44
CA TYR A 103 -25.50 24.11 -6.16
C TYR A 103 -25.78 25.54 -6.61
N THR A 104 -26.48 25.67 -7.73
CA THR A 104 -27.04 26.93 -8.22
C THR A 104 -28.06 27.40 -7.19
N ALA A 105 -27.68 28.34 -6.34
CA ALA A 105 -28.63 29.09 -5.54
C ALA A 105 -29.44 30.01 -6.47
N LYS A 106 -30.49 29.48 -7.11
CA LYS A 106 -31.65 30.28 -7.48
C LYS A 106 -32.43 30.56 -6.19
N SER A 107 -31.98 31.55 -5.41
CA SER A 107 -32.83 32.18 -4.40
C SER A 107 -33.35 33.48 -4.98
N THR A 108 -34.52 33.36 -5.58
CA THR A 108 -35.43 34.44 -5.94
C THR A 108 -36.00 35.07 -4.67
N ALA A 109 -35.79 36.38 -4.47
CA ALA A 109 -36.83 37.31 -4.01
C ALA A 109 -36.26 38.74 -3.97
N ALA A 110 -36.76 39.56 -4.89
CA ALA A 110 -36.61 41.00 -4.88
C ALA A 110 -37.17 41.60 -3.58
N HIS A 111 -36.41 42.49 -2.93
CA HIS A 111 -36.90 43.30 -1.83
C HIS A 111 -36.68 44.79 -2.09
N LYS A 112 -37.72 45.43 -2.64
CA LYS A 112 -38.21 46.78 -2.27
C LYS A 112 -39.57 47.00 -2.94
N PRO A 113 -40.56 47.61 -2.24
CA PRO A 113 -40.65 49.06 -2.34
C PRO A 113 -41.08 49.81 -1.07
N HIS A 114 -40.95 51.13 -1.18
CA HIS A 114 -41.24 52.20 -0.23
C HIS A 114 -42.73 52.42 0.08
N THR A 115 -43.00 52.76 1.35
CA THR A 115 -44.01 53.65 1.96
C THR A 115 -45.35 53.95 1.25
N ARG A 116 -46.47 53.71 1.96
CA ARG A 116 -47.70 54.53 1.84
C ARG A 116 -48.45 54.68 3.18
N LYS A 117 -48.68 55.95 3.53
CA LYS A 117 -49.60 56.55 4.53
C LYS A 117 -50.61 55.62 5.22
N LYS A 118 -50.60 55.61 6.56
CA LYS A 118 -51.78 55.30 7.38
C LYS A 118 -52.57 56.60 7.59
N LEU A 119 -53.69 56.76 6.88
CA LEU A 119 -54.79 57.61 7.32
C LEU A 119 -55.61 56.75 8.28
N GLU A 120 -55.74 57.17 9.54
CA GLU A 120 -56.80 56.65 10.43
C GLU A 120 -58.06 57.51 10.27
N PRO A 121 -59.26 56.91 10.19
CA PRO A 121 -60.51 57.63 10.35
C PRO A 121 -60.90 57.75 11.84
N ALA A 122 -61.60 58.84 12.13
CA ALA A 122 -62.20 59.18 13.41
C ALA A 122 -63.30 58.19 13.85
N HIS A 123 -63.45 57.98 15.16
CA HIS A 123 -64.67 58.27 15.94
C HIS A 123 -64.62 57.61 17.33
N ALA A 124 -64.54 58.43 18.38
CA ALA A 124 -65.45 58.51 19.54
C ALA A 124 -64.84 59.42 20.61
#